data_AF-A0AAT9GGK8-F1
#
_entry.id   AF-A0AAT9GGK8-F1
#
_cell.length_a   1.000
_cell.length_b   1.000
_cell.length_c   1.000
_cell.angle_alpha   90.00
_cell.angle_beta   90.00
_cell.angle_gamma   90.00
#
_symmetry.space_group_name_H-M   'P 1'
#
loop_
_entity.id
_entity.type
_entity.pdbx_description
1 polymer ?
#
loop_
_entity_poly.entity_id
_entity_poly.type
_entity_poly.pdbx_seq_one_letter_code
_entity_poly.pdbx_strand_id
1 'polypeptide(L)'
;MRKLMLQAISLGMIVFFLATNAGAQTGRERTRIPVPVQEGFAPPGKQEQIKNFQEKVLPRVQLSQTQKVKVAKIYDDFFSTIDAQKKSGARISKELMDKTIAAKDAQLKATLNPEQIKDLVRAERSLPVARPHEQMQEYMKKQGAPKNAQMRKPVKG
;
A
#
# COMPACT_ATOMS: atom_id res chain seq x y z
N MET A 1 24.60 28.78 -52.35
CA MET A 1 25.25 27.62 -51.71
C MET A 1 26.35 28.12 -50.77
N ARG A 2 26.51 27.46 -49.62
CA ARG A 2 27.64 27.53 -48.67
C ARG A 2 27.82 28.82 -47.84
N LYS A 3 26.94 29.01 -46.85
CA LYS A 3 27.33 29.59 -45.55
C LYS A 3 27.49 28.43 -44.57
N LEU A 4 28.65 27.78 -44.62
CA LEU A 4 28.97 26.59 -43.82
C LEU A 4 30.44 26.68 -43.43
N MET A 5 30.79 27.69 -42.64
CA MET A 5 32.07 27.81 -41.95
C MET A 5 31.99 29.00 -40.99
N LEU A 6 31.39 28.82 -39.80
CA LEU A 6 31.74 29.57 -38.57
C LEU A 6 30.91 29.17 -37.33
N GLN A 7 30.76 27.88 -37.01
CA GLN A 7 30.21 27.47 -35.71
C GLN A 7 30.84 26.17 -35.19
N ALA A 8 32.16 26.08 -35.25
CA ALA A 8 32.90 24.91 -34.75
C ALA A 8 33.82 25.21 -33.55
N ILE A 9 33.68 26.37 -32.89
CA ILE A 9 34.58 26.73 -31.77
C ILE A 9 33.81 27.49 -30.69
N SER A 10 32.96 26.82 -29.93
CA SER A 10 32.54 27.32 -28.61
C SER A 10 31.97 26.26 -27.65
N LEU A 11 31.96 24.97 -28.02
CA LEU A 11 31.46 23.88 -27.15
C LEU A 11 32.58 23.13 -26.40
N GLY A 12 33.75 23.76 -26.21
CA GLY A 12 34.94 23.14 -25.61
C GLY A 12 35.31 23.62 -24.20
N MET A 13 34.51 24.48 -23.57
CA MET A 13 34.88 25.15 -22.29
C MET A 13 33.72 25.20 -21.29
N ILE A 14 32.87 24.17 -21.25
CA ILE A 14 31.96 23.92 -20.12
C ILE A 14 32.16 22.49 -19.63
N VAL A 15 33.42 22.10 -19.44
CA VAL A 15 33.81 20.82 -18.82
C VAL A 15 34.62 21.03 -17.53
N PHE A 16 34.81 22.28 -17.08
CA PHE A 16 35.73 22.57 -15.96
C PHE A 16 35.11 23.12 -14.67
N PHE A 17 33.78 23.01 -14.49
CA PHE A 17 33.10 23.53 -13.28
C PHE A 17 32.15 22.53 -12.58
N LEU A 18 32.35 21.22 -12.78
CA LEU A 18 31.59 20.18 -12.06
C LEU A 18 32.46 19.25 -11.20
N ALA A 19 33.76 19.53 -11.09
CA ALA A 19 34.70 18.72 -10.32
C ALA A 19 35.24 19.48 -9.09
N THR A 20 34.36 19.93 -8.19
CA THR A 20 34.73 20.32 -6.80
C THR A 20 33.47 20.48 -5.96
N ASN A 21 32.71 19.40 -5.81
CA ASN A 21 31.90 19.20 -4.62
C ASN A 21 31.92 17.71 -4.29
N ALA A 22 33.14 17.22 -4.02
CA ALA A 22 33.34 16.04 -3.20
C ALA A 22 32.90 16.41 -1.77
N GLY A 23 31.59 16.53 -1.58
CA GLY A 23 30.98 16.58 -0.28
C GLY A 23 31.34 15.29 0.42
N ALA A 24 32.09 15.44 1.51
CA ALA A 24 32.44 14.39 2.44
C ALA A 24 31.15 13.69 2.93
N GLN A 25 30.76 12.63 2.23
CA GLN A 25 29.82 11.64 2.73
C GLN A 25 30.58 10.84 3.77
N THR A 26 30.56 11.37 4.99
CA THR A 26 30.87 10.60 6.20
C THR A 26 29.99 9.35 6.16
N GLY A 27 30.66 8.21 6.00
CA GLY A 27 30.06 6.90 6.07
C GLY A 27 29.43 6.72 7.45
N ARG A 28 28.14 7.03 7.56
CA ARG A 28 27.26 6.18 8.35
C ARG A 28 27.20 4.88 7.57
N GLU A 29 28.08 3.94 7.92
CA GLU A 29 27.75 2.54 7.76
C GLU A 29 26.33 2.38 8.28
N ARG A 30 25.37 2.29 7.37
CA ARG A 30 24.12 1.62 7.64
C ARG A 30 24.58 0.23 8.02
N THR A 31 24.76 0.00 9.31
CA THR A 31 24.55 -1.30 9.90
C THR A 31 23.30 -1.81 9.22
N ARG A 32 23.48 -2.79 8.33
CA ARG A 32 22.39 -3.62 7.84
C ARG A 32 21.91 -4.34 9.10
N ILE A 33 21.14 -3.64 9.92
CA ILE A 33 20.26 -4.29 10.86
C ILE A 33 19.37 -5.11 9.92
N PRO A 34 19.46 -6.45 9.93
CA PRO A 34 18.53 -7.26 9.17
C PRO A 34 17.15 -6.85 9.70
N VAL A 35 16.40 -6.13 8.87
CA VAL A 35 14.98 -5.93 9.13
C VAL A 35 14.44 -7.35 9.11
N PRO A 36 13.92 -7.89 10.23
CA PRO A 36 13.30 -9.20 10.19
C PRO A 36 12.23 -9.11 9.11
N VAL A 37 12.40 -9.89 8.04
CA VAL A 37 11.34 -10.13 7.07
C VAL A 37 10.22 -10.71 7.90
N GLN A 38 9.18 -9.91 8.17
CA GLN A 38 8.04 -10.34 8.98
C GLN A 38 7.33 -11.46 8.23
N GLU A 39 7.76 -12.69 8.48
CA GLU A 39 6.96 -13.88 8.23
C GLU A 39 5.69 -13.75 9.07
N GLY A 40 4.54 -13.59 8.42
CA GLY A 40 3.25 -13.76 9.08
C GLY A 40 2.25 -12.61 8.93
N PHE A 41 2.58 -11.46 8.33
CA PHE A 41 1.55 -10.47 8.02
C PHE A 41 0.80 -10.84 6.73
N ALA A 42 -0.08 -11.83 6.84
CA ALA A 42 -1.01 -12.15 5.76
C ALA A 42 -2.01 -11.00 5.62
N PRO A 43 -2.22 -10.45 4.41
CA PRO A 43 -3.26 -9.45 4.20
C PRO A 43 -4.62 -10.04 4.60
N PRO A 44 -5.54 -9.23 5.17
CA PRO A 44 -6.84 -9.71 5.62
C PRO A 44 -7.55 -10.48 4.52
N GLY A 45 -8.21 -11.58 4.88
CA GLY A 45 -8.97 -12.40 3.93
C GLY A 45 -10.18 -11.65 3.36
N LYS A 46 -10.76 -12.16 2.26
CA LYS A 46 -11.91 -11.54 1.58
C LYS A 46 -13.01 -11.07 2.54
N GLN A 47 -13.44 -11.95 3.45
CA GLN A 47 -14.53 -11.65 4.38
C GLN A 47 -14.21 -10.47 5.31
N GLU A 48 -12.98 -10.41 5.81
CA GLU A 48 -12.54 -9.32 6.67
C GLU A 48 -12.36 -8.01 5.89
N GLN A 49 -11.96 -8.08 4.62
CA GLN A 49 -11.90 -6.93 3.72
C GLN A 49 -13.30 -6.35 3.46
N ILE A 50 -14.28 -7.20 3.17
CA ILE A 50 -15.67 -6.78 2.95
C ILE A 50 -16.26 -6.19 4.22
N LYS A 51 -16.05 -6.85 5.37
CA LYS A 51 -16.52 -6.35 6.67
C LYS A 51 -15.94 -4.96 6.97
N ASN A 52 -14.62 -4.78 6.80
CA ASN A 52 -13.98 -3.49 6.99
C ASN A 52 -14.53 -2.42 6.04
N PHE A 53 -14.81 -2.78 4.79
CA PHE A 53 -15.40 -1.85 3.82
C PHE A 53 -16.82 -1.43 4.24
N GLN A 54 -17.65 -2.39 4.64
CA GLN A 54 -19.04 -2.15 5.07
C GLN A 54 -19.13 -1.35 6.37
N GLU A 55 -18.26 -1.61 7.34
CA GLU A 55 -18.32 -0.97 8.65
C GLU A 55 -17.59 0.38 8.68
N LYS A 56 -16.51 0.54 7.89
CA LYS A 56 -15.62 1.70 8.02
C LYS A 56 -15.67 2.67 6.85
N VAL A 57 -15.99 2.20 5.64
CA VAL A 57 -15.99 3.05 4.41
C VAL A 57 -17.41 3.44 4.04
N LEU A 58 -18.30 2.47 3.83
CA LEU A 58 -19.67 2.72 3.36
C LEU A 58 -20.47 3.73 4.22
N PRO A 59 -20.34 3.77 5.57
CA PRO A 59 -21.07 4.73 6.39
C PRO A 59 -20.56 6.17 6.26
N ARG A 60 -19.33 6.36 5.76
CA ARG A 60 -18.70 7.69 5.60
C ARG A 60 -19.10 8.40 4.31
N VAL A 61 -19.82 7.71 3.41
CA VAL A 61 -20.23 8.24 2.10
C VAL A 61 -21.75 8.33 2.05
N GLN A 62 -22.26 9.49 1.62
CA GLN A 62 -23.69 9.68 1.42
C GLN A 62 -24.14 9.00 0.12
N LEU A 63 -24.62 7.76 0.27
CA LEU A 63 -25.15 6.92 -0.80
C LEU A 63 -26.61 6.56 -0.52
N SER A 64 -27.43 6.49 -1.57
CA SER A 64 -28.76 5.90 -1.46
C SER A 64 -28.68 4.40 -1.15
N GLN A 65 -29.75 3.80 -0.63
CA GLN A 65 -29.75 2.37 -0.29
C GLN A 65 -29.43 1.50 -1.52
N THR A 66 -29.98 1.85 -2.69
CA THR A 66 -29.68 1.18 -3.96
C THR A 66 -28.20 1.32 -4.36
N GLN A 67 -27.61 2.51 -4.17
CA GLN A 67 -26.19 2.73 -4.44
C GLN A 67 -25.31 1.93 -3.47
N LYS A 68 -25.65 1.86 -2.19
CA LYS A 68 -24.90 1.05 -1.20
C LYS A 68 -24.85 -0.42 -1.58
N VAL A 69 -25.97 -1.01 -2.01
CA VAL A 69 -26.04 -2.41 -2.45
C VAL A 69 -25.16 -2.63 -3.69
N LYS A 70 -25.24 -1.75 -4.69
CA LYS A 70 -24.42 -1.83 -5.90
C LYS A 70 -22.93 -1.69 -5.59
N VAL A 71 -22.55 -0.71 -4.78
CA VAL A 71 -21.16 -0.49 -4.38
C VAL A 71 -20.63 -1.68 -3.58
N ALA A 72 -21.39 -2.19 -2.61
CA ALA A 72 -20.99 -3.39 -1.86
C ALA A 72 -20.72 -4.59 -2.79
N LYS A 73 -21.56 -4.78 -3.81
CA LYS A 73 -21.36 -5.82 -4.82
C LYS A 73 -20.10 -5.61 -5.65
N ILE A 74 -19.83 -4.38 -6.11
CA ILE A 74 -18.61 -4.04 -6.87
C ILE A 74 -17.35 -4.42 -6.07
N TYR A 75 -17.34 -4.16 -4.76
CA TYR A 75 -16.20 -4.53 -3.91
C TYR A 75 -16.14 -6.02 -3.62
N ASP A 76 -17.28 -6.70 -3.47
CA ASP A 76 -17.32 -8.16 -3.34
C ASP A 76 -16.74 -8.85 -4.59
N ASP A 77 -17.10 -8.39 -5.79
CA ASP A 77 -16.57 -8.91 -7.07
C ASP A 77 -15.07 -8.63 -7.20
N PHE A 78 -14.63 -7.41 -6.83
CA PHE A 78 -13.21 -7.01 -6.81
C PHE A 78 -12.38 -7.92 -5.89
N PHE A 79 -12.81 -8.10 -4.64
CA PHE A 79 -12.10 -8.95 -3.68
C PHE A 79 -12.18 -10.43 -4.05
N SER A 80 -13.27 -10.89 -4.67
CA SER A 80 -13.39 -12.26 -5.18
C SER A 80 -12.36 -12.57 -6.25
N THR A 81 -12.14 -11.63 -7.19
CA THR A 81 -11.14 -11.78 -8.26
C THR A 81 -9.73 -11.92 -7.66
N ILE A 82 -9.41 -11.07 -6.68
CA ILE A 82 -8.12 -11.10 -5.99
C ILE A 82 -7.95 -12.39 -5.17
N ASP A 83 -8.99 -12.82 -4.45
CA ASP A 83 -8.97 -14.01 -3.61
C ASP A 83 -8.82 -15.29 -4.45
N ALA A 84 -9.50 -15.38 -5.59
CA ALA A 84 -9.37 -16.47 -6.55
C ALA A 84 -7.93 -16.59 -7.06
N GLN A 85 -7.29 -15.47 -7.39
CA GLN A 85 -5.90 -15.46 -7.84
C GLN A 85 -4.91 -15.78 -6.71
N LYS A 86 -5.19 -15.39 -5.46
CA LYS A 86 -4.37 -15.82 -4.31
C LYS A 86 -4.48 -17.33 -4.08
N LYS A 87 -5.68 -17.89 -4.19
CA LYS A 87 -5.94 -19.33 -3.99
C LYS A 87 -5.32 -20.20 -5.08
N SER A 88 -5.14 -19.68 -6.29
CA SER A 88 -4.43 -20.42 -7.36
C SER A 88 -2.92 -20.55 -7.09
N GLY A 89 -2.39 -19.93 -6.04
CA GLY A 89 -0.96 -19.94 -5.69
C GLY A 89 -0.10 -19.06 -6.60
N ALA A 90 -0.70 -18.43 -7.62
CA ALA A 90 -0.02 -17.54 -8.53
C ALA A 90 0.14 -16.15 -7.91
N ARG A 91 1.31 -15.54 -8.07
CA ARG A 91 1.49 -14.12 -7.75
C ARG A 91 0.56 -13.30 -8.65
N ILE A 92 -0.17 -12.36 -8.07
CA ILE A 92 -1.01 -11.44 -8.83
C ILE A 92 -0.09 -10.58 -9.71
N SER A 93 -0.28 -10.68 -11.03
CA SER A 93 0.46 -9.84 -11.97
C SER A 93 -0.02 -8.39 -11.88
N LYS A 94 0.89 -7.44 -12.13
CA LYS A 94 0.55 -6.01 -12.17
C LYS A 94 -0.58 -5.75 -13.18
N GLU A 95 -0.51 -6.39 -14.34
CA GLU A 95 -1.52 -6.23 -15.39
C GLU A 95 -2.92 -6.71 -14.95
N LEU A 96 -3.01 -7.85 -14.26
CA LEU A 96 -4.29 -8.35 -13.75
C LEU A 96 -4.85 -7.41 -12.69
N MET A 97 -4.00 -6.91 -11.78
CA MET A 97 -4.41 -5.94 -10.77
C MET A 97 -4.91 -4.64 -11.42
N ASP A 98 -4.16 -4.09 -12.38
CA ASP A 98 -4.54 -2.87 -13.09
C ASP A 98 -5.86 -3.03 -13.85
N LYS A 99 -6.07 -4.18 -14.52
CA LYS A 99 -7.34 -4.52 -15.17
C LYS A 99 -8.50 -4.61 -14.17
N THR A 100 -8.26 -5.26 -13.03
CA THR A 100 -9.28 -5.45 -11.99
C THR A 100 -9.67 -4.11 -11.35
N ILE A 101 -8.69 -3.23 -11.11
CA ILE A 101 -8.92 -1.86 -10.62
C ILE A 101 -9.69 -1.04 -11.66
N ALA A 102 -9.29 -1.09 -12.93
CA ALA A 102 -9.97 -0.35 -13.99
C ALA A 102 -11.44 -0.79 -14.16
N ALA A 103 -11.71 -2.10 -14.07
CA ALA A 103 -13.06 -2.64 -14.10
C ALA A 103 -13.92 -2.14 -12.92
N LYS A 104 -13.35 -2.18 -11.70
CA LYS A 104 -13.99 -1.63 -10.50
C LYS A 104 -14.33 -0.14 -10.68
N ASP A 105 -13.36 0.65 -11.13
CA ASP A 105 -13.53 2.10 -11.31
C ASP A 105 -14.57 2.45 -12.38
N ALA A 106 -14.65 1.66 -13.46
CA ALA A 106 -15.69 1.82 -14.48
C ALA A 106 -17.09 1.55 -13.91
N GLN A 107 -17.25 0.48 -13.12
CA GLN A 107 -18.52 0.16 -12.47
C GLN A 107 -18.93 1.21 -11.43
N LEU A 108 -17.97 1.77 -10.69
CA LEU A 108 -18.22 2.86 -9.75
C LEU A 108 -18.68 4.13 -10.48
N LYS A 109 -18.03 4.50 -11.58
CA LYS A 109 -18.45 5.65 -12.43
C LYS A 109 -19.83 5.48 -13.04
N ALA A 110 -20.28 4.26 -13.30
CA ALA A 110 -21.63 3.99 -13.77
C ALA A 110 -22.70 4.04 -12.65
N THR A 111 -22.28 3.94 -11.38
CA THR A 111 -23.19 3.84 -10.23
C THR A 111 -23.27 5.14 -9.43
N LEU A 112 -22.17 5.87 -9.36
CA LEU A 112 -21.96 7.02 -8.49
C LEU A 112 -21.66 8.27 -9.32
N ASN A 113 -22.02 9.43 -8.78
CA ASN A 113 -21.59 10.70 -9.35
C ASN A 113 -20.12 11.01 -8.95
N PRO A 114 -19.46 11.97 -9.62
CA PRO A 114 -18.06 12.29 -9.36
C PRO A 114 -17.75 12.70 -7.91
N GLU A 115 -18.66 13.40 -7.23
CA GLU A 115 -18.46 13.82 -5.83
C GLU A 115 -18.55 12.64 -4.87
N GLN A 116 -19.51 11.73 -5.07
CA GLN A 116 -19.62 10.49 -4.31
C GLN A 116 -18.39 9.59 -4.50
N ILE A 117 -17.79 9.57 -5.69
CA ILE A 117 -16.53 8.84 -5.95
C ILE A 117 -15.37 9.48 -5.19
N LYS A 118 -15.25 10.81 -5.18
CA LYS A 118 -14.22 11.51 -4.39
C LYS A 118 -14.36 11.20 -2.90
N ASP A 119 -15.58 11.22 -2.39
CA ASP A 119 -15.86 10.90 -0.99
C ASP A 119 -15.55 9.45 -0.66
N LEU A 120 -15.88 8.51 -1.56
CA LEU A 120 -15.52 7.10 -1.40
C LEU A 120 -14.01 6.90 -1.35
N VAL A 121 -13.25 7.50 -2.28
CA VAL A 121 -11.79 7.42 -2.28
C VAL A 121 -11.19 8.07 -1.03
N ARG A 122 -11.77 9.18 -0.55
CA ARG A 122 -11.35 9.82 0.70
C ARG A 122 -11.65 8.93 1.91
N ALA A 123 -12.81 8.29 1.95
CA ALA A 123 -13.21 7.36 3.00
C ALA A 123 -12.25 6.16 3.06
N GLU A 124 -11.87 5.60 1.91
CA GLU A 124 -10.88 4.52 1.83
C GLU A 124 -9.50 4.94 2.34
N ARG A 125 -9.00 6.11 1.91
CA ARG A 125 -7.67 6.62 2.30
C ARG A 125 -7.61 7.08 3.75
N SER A 126 -8.73 7.50 4.31
CA SER A 126 -8.86 7.94 5.71
C SER A 126 -9.06 6.78 6.68
N LEU A 127 -9.14 5.54 6.19
CA LEU A 127 -8.96 4.39 7.06
C LEU A 127 -7.52 4.44 7.57
N PRO A 128 -7.29 4.40 8.90
CA PRO A 128 -5.95 4.21 9.40
C PRO A 128 -5.41 2.94 8.74
N VAL A 129 -4.37 3.07 7.91
CA VAL A 129 -3.50 1.95 7.58
C VAL A 129 -2.99 1.52 8.93
N ALA A 130 -3.62 0.50 9.53
CA ALA A 130 -3.30 0.10 10.87
C ALA A 130 -1.80 -0.13 10.88
N ARG A 131 -1.10 0.72 11.64
CA ARG A 131 0.35 0.77 11.56
C ARG A 131 0.83 -0.63 11.93
N PRO A 132 1.86 -1.19 11.29
CA PRO A 132 2.30 -2.57 11.57
C PRO A 132 2.44 -2.87 13.07
N HIS A 133 2.82 -1.85 13.86
CA HIS A 133 2.82 -1.85 15.32
C HIS A 133 1.46 -2.14 15.98
N GLU A 134 0.38 -1.47 15.57
CA GLU A 134 -0.96 -1.60 16.19
C GLU A 134 -1.58 -2.95 15.83
N GLN A 135 -1.35 -3.43 14.61
CA GLN A 135 -1.78 -4.76 14.18
C GLN A 135 -1.04 -5.87 14.93
N MET A 136 0.27 -5.69 15.19
CA MET A 136 1.03 -6.60 16.04
C MET A 136 0.48 -6.63 17.46
N GLN A 137 0.15 -5.47 18.05
CA GLN A 137 -0.47 -5.45 19.38
C GLN A 137 -1.80 -6.19 19.40
N GLU A 138 -2.64 -6.02 18.38
CA GLU A 138 -3.94 -6.70 18.32
C GLU A 138 -3.78 -8.22 18.08
N TYR A 139 -2.82 -8.64 17.26
CA TYR A 139 -2.46 -10.05 17.08
C TYR A 139 -1.93 -10.66 18.38
N MET A 140 -0.97 -10.01 19.04
CA MET A 140 -0.44 -10.45 20.34
C MET A 140 -1.52 -10.50 21.42
N LYS A 141 -2.48 -9.57 21.40
CA LYS A 141 -3.61 -9.55 22.32
C LYS A 141 -4.60 -10.69 22.04
N LYS A 142 -4.82 -11.04 20.76
CA LYS A 142 -5.66 -12.19 20.34
C LYS A 142 -4.99 -13.55 20.55
N GLN A 143 -3.66 -13.62 20.55
CA GLN A 143 -2.92 -14.87 20.81
C GLN A 143 -2.83 -15.26 22.29
N GLY A 144 -3.24 -14.39 23.21
CA GLY A 144 -3.13 -14.63 24.64
C GLY A 144 -1.67 -14.55 25.10
N ALA A 145 -1.45 -13.86 26.22
CA ALA A 145 -0.15 -13.85 26.86
C ALA A 145 0.36 -15.30 27.03
N PRO A 146 1.61 -15.63 26.67
CA PRO A 146 2.16 -16.94 27.03
C PRO A 146 2.07 -17.09 28.55
N LYS A 147 1.31 -18.08 29.02
CA LYS A 147 1.09 -18.40 30.44
C LYS A 147 2.36 -18.79 31.21
N ASN A 148 3.54 -18.66 30.63
CA ASN A 148 4.81 -19.10 31.23
C ASN A 148 5.80 -17.94 31.37
N ALA A 149 5.39 -16.86 32.04
CA ALA A 149 6.32 -15.99 32.74
C ALA A 149 6.36 -16.39 34.23
N GLN A 150 6.63 -17.67 34.51
CA GLN A 150 7.07 -18.03 35.86
C GLN A 150 8.48 -17.45 36.04
N MET A 151 8.53 -16.30 36.71
CA MET A 151 9.74 -15.73 37.27
C MET A 151 10.52 -16.83 37.99
N ARG A 152 11.64 -17.26 37.41
CA ARG A 152 12.67 -17.95 38.18
C ARG A 152 13.19 -16.94 39.20
N LYS A 153 12.78 -17.12 40.46
CA LYS A 153 13.37 -16.38 41.59
C LYS A 153 14.88 -16.62 41.58
N PRO A 154 15.72 -15.61 41.81
CA PRO A 154 17.15 -15.85 41.99
C PRO A 154 17.33 -16.62 43.29
N VAL A 155 17.91 -17.82 43.20
CA VAL A 155 18.44 -18.56 44.34
C VAL A 155 19.68 -17.80 44.79
N LYS A 156 19.61 -17.12 45.94
CA LYS A 156 20.80 -16.59 46.62
C LYS A 156 21.56 -17.79 47.20
N GLY A 157 22.76 -18.03 46.68
CA GLY A 157 23.83 -18.74 47.38
C GLY A 157 24.70 -17.76 48.14
#